data_AF-A0A2E9GQ37-F1
#
_entry.id   AF-A0A2E9GQ37-F1
#
_cell.length_a   1.000
_cell.length_b   1.000
_cell.length_c   1.000
_cell.angle_alpha   90.00
_cell.angle_beta   90.00
_cell.angle_gamma   90.00
#
_symmetry.space_group_name_H-M   'P 1'
#
loop_
_entity.id
_entity.type
_entity.pdbx_description
1 polymer ?
#
loop_
_entity_poly.entity_id
_entity_poly.type
_entity_poly.pdbx_seq_one_letter_code
_entity_poly.pdbx_strand_id
1 'polypeptide(L)'
;MITLGNPAGYFGNDPGYETKTGTEAEVAIETPILAPLAMKLIGFTNRSAQTRQYGDGSSSSPFDDLELCFESESTDWPGLIVCVYHLKSSPLLQGHLVDSDCSSQEIWGVTEQRQGRLFYESREGCMTQNASVCQPLMNYSVARGDVIGYAGTVDDHSFASFRFKVRTHEENALAESGDPYLHWVQPAKFFYWQCFQEEGNYEPGVMTYPFACGAYQVPAEQVSIFFKYMHAVPGLGIWVAALLGVVLAWTGGRKLSPL
;
A
#
# COMPACT_ATOMS: atom_id res chain seq x y z
N MET A 1 8.27 6.21 17.90
CA MET A 1 7.65 6.89 19.05
C MET A 1 6.24 7.26 18.67
N ILE A 2 5.26 6.83 19.46
CA ILE A 2 3.86 7.26 19.30
C ILE A 2 3.73 8.56 20.07
N THR A 3 3.52 9.66 19.36
CA THR A 3 3.44 10.97 20.01
C THR A 3 2.05 11.24 20.58
N LEU A 4 1.02 10.58 20.05
CA LEU A 4 -0.36 10.69 20.49
C LEU A 4 -1.05 9.31 20.46
N GLY A 5 -1.12 8.62 21.61
CA GLY A 5 -1.81 7.32 21.74
C GLY A 5 -1.33 6.46 22.91
N ASN A 6 -2.27 5.93 23.70
CA ASN A 6 -2.00 5.03 24.83
C ASN A 6 -1.66 3.61 24.35
N PRO A 7 -0.64 2.90 24.85
CA PRO A 7 -0.13 1.62 24.31
C PRO A 7 -1.12 0.46 24.07
N ALA A 8 -2.32 0.45 24.66
CA ALA A 8 -3.29 -0.64 24.45
C ALA A 8 -4.22 -0.43 23.22
N GLY A 9 -3.74 -0.58 21.99
CA GLY A 9 -4.55 -0.46 20.76
C GLY A 9 -5.43 -1.69 20.48
N TYR A 10 -6.53 -1.51 19.74
CA TYR A 10 -7.35 -2.60 19.18
C TYR A 10 -6.94 -2.78 17.72
N PHE A 11 -6.07 -3.76 17.45
CA PHE A 11 -5.61 -4.33 16.17
C PHE A 11 -4.34 -5.12 16.52
N GLY A 12 -4.49 -6.43 16.74
CA GLY A 12 -3.44 -7.26 17.35
C GLY A 12 -3.17 -6.93 18.81
N ASN A 13 -2.80 -7.93 19.61
CA ASN A 13 -2.35 -7.74 21.00
C ASN A 13 -0.85 -7.39 21.08
N ASP A 14 -0.23 -7.00 19.97
CA ASP A 14 1.21 -6.79 19.96
C ASP A 14 1.59 -5.58 20.81
N PRO A 15 2.53 -5.75 21.75
CA PRO A 15 2.96 -4.67 22.60
C PRO A 15 3.54 -3.55 21.72
N GLY A 16 3.06 -2.33 21.92
CA GLY A 16 3.73 -1.15 21.39
C GLY A 16 5.15 -1.07 21.96
N TYR A 17 6.13 -0.77 21.11
CA TYR A 17 7.50 -0.47 21.52
C TYR A 17 7.91 0.92 21.02
N GLU A 18 9.00 1.45 21.59
CA GLU A 18 9.37 2.88 21.48
C GLU A 18 9.43 3.39 20.04
N THR A 19 9.77 2.56 19.06
CA THR A 19 9.87 2.94 17.64
C THR A 19 8.68 2.52 16.78
N LYS A 20 7.66 1.85 17.34
CA LYS A 20 6.43 1.49 16.61
C LYS A 20 5.65 2.77 16.27
N THR A 21 5.41 3.04 14.99
CA THR A 21 4.74 4.27 14.49
C THR A 21 3.41 3.97 13.80
N GLY A 22 2.95 2.73 13.90
CA GLY A 22 1.76 2.26 13.21
C GLY A 22 1.05 1.13 13.93
N THR A 23 0.10 0.56 13.22
CA THR A 23 -0.73 -0.57 13.64
C THR A 23 -0.77 -1.59 12.51
N GLU A 24 -0.61 -2.86 12.86
CA GLU A 24 -0.67 -3.97 11.92
C GLU A 24 -2.09 -4.55 11.89
N ALA A 25 -2.55 -4.87 10.69
CA ALA A 25 -3.74 -5.69 10.48
C ALA A 25 -3.30 -7.03 9.89
N GLU A 26 -3.39 -8.09 10.70
CA GLU A 26 -3.19 -9.47 10.27
C GLU A 26 -4.31 -9.87 9.31
N VAL A 27 -3.96 -10.15 8.07
CA VAL A 27 -4.89 -10.47 6.97
C VAL A 27 -4.22 -11.47 6.04
N ALA A 28 -5.02 -12.25 5.29
CA ALA A 28 -4.45 -13.19 4.34
C ALA A 28 -3.56 -12.46 3.31
N ILE A 29 -2.52 -13.14 2.81
CA ILE A 29 -1.65 -12.59 1.78
C ILE A 29 -2.49 -12.20 0.57
N GLU A 30 -2.13 -11.10 -0.09
CA GLU A 30 -2.87 -10.55 -1.23
C GLU A 30 -4.29 -10.06 -0.90
N THR A 31 -4.65 -9.93 0.38
CA THR A 31 -5.89 -9.24 0.76
C THR A 31 -5.85 -7.80 0.23
N PRO A 32 -6.89 -7.35 -0.52
CA PRO A 32 -6.97 -5.96 -0.97
C PRO A 32 -7.03 -4.99 0.21
N ILE A 33 -6.18 -3.98 0.15
CA ILE A 33 -6.12 -2.89 1.11
C ILE A 33 -6.86 -1.70 0.51
N LEU A 34 -7.82 -1.16 1.26
CA LEU A 34 -8.70 -0.08 0.83
C LEU A 34 -8.25 1.27 1.36
N ALA A 35 -8.47 2.33 0.58
CA ALA A 35 -8.29 3.71 1.00
C ALA A 35 -9.28 4.06 2.13
N PRO A 36 -8.82 4.44 3.34
CA PRO A 36 -9.72 4.72 4.46
C PRO A 36 -10.52 6.03 4.30
N LEU A 37 -10.07 6.91 3.40
CA LEU A 37 -10.66 8.18 2.99
C LEU A 37 -10.14 8.58 1.61
N ALA A 38 -10.70 9.63 1.01
CA ALA A 38 -10.15 10.20 -0.22
C ALA A 38 -8.77 10.81 0.05
N MET A 39 -7.79 10.43 -0.75
CA MET A 39 -6.40 10.80 -0.53
C MET A 39 -5.58 10.70 -1.82
N LYS A 40 -4.44 11.37 -1.85
CA LYS A 40 -3.57 11.47 -3.01
C LYS A 40 -2.22 10.84 -2.75
N LEU A 41 -1.70 10.04 -3.68
CA LEU A 41 -0.36 9.44 -3.57
C LEU A 41 0.73 10.52 -3.61
N ILE A 42 1.51 10.63 -2.54
CA ILE A 42 2.59 11.62 -2.40
C ILE A 42 3.99 11.02 -2.25
N GLY A 43 4.09 9.71 -2.00
CA GLY A 43 5.37 9.02 -2.02
C GLY A 43 5.26 7.51 -2.04
N PHE A 44 6.36 6.83 -2.39
CA PHE A 44 6.50 5.39 -2.23
C PHE A 44 7.95 4.99 -1.99
N THR A 45 8.15 3.84 -1.35
CA THR A 45 9.42 3.12 -1.33
C THR A 45 9.15 1.64 -1.60
N ASN A 46 9.89 1.06 -2.54
CA ASN A 46 9.95 -0.38 -2.73
C ASN A 46 11.31 -0.88 -2.26
N ARG A 47 11.29 -1.73 -1.24
CA ARG A 47 12.47 -2.43 -0.72
C ARG A 47 12.20 -3.93 -0.61
N SER A 48 11.16 -4.41 -1.30
CA SER A 48 10.73 -5.80 -1.22
C SER A 48 11.88 -6.73 -1.62
N ALA A 49 12.05 -7.80 -0.86
CA ALA A 49 13.09 -8.77 -1.10
C ALA A 49 12.64 -10.19 -0.76
N GLN A 50 13.32 -11.18 -1.33
CA GLN A 50 13.15 -12.58 -0.95
C GLN A 50 13.71 -12.82 0.45
N THR A 51 14.84 -12.20 0.77
CA THR A 51 15.48 -12.34 2.08
C THR A 51 15.97 -10.99 2.60
N ARG A 52 15.70 -10.70 3.87
CA ARG A 52 16.37 -9.64 4.64
C ARG A 52 17.33 -10.27 5.62
N GLN A 53 18.61 -9.93 5.52
CA GLN A 53 19.64 -10.39 6.47
C GLN A 53 19.88 -9.32 7.53
N TYR A 54 19.97 -9.76 8.78
CA TYR A 54 20.25 -8.89 9.92
C TYR A 54 21.71 -9.00 10.37
N GLY A 55 22.20 -7.97 11.06
CA GLY A 55 23.60 -7.92 11.52
C GLY A 55 23.98 -8.97 12.56
N ASP A 56 23.01 -9.64 13.17
CA ASP A 56 23.18 -10.74 14.11
C ASP A 56 23.22 -12.13 13.44
N GLY A 57 23.14 -12.17 12.10
CA GLY A 57 23.14 -13.40 11.30
C GLY A 57 21.76 -14.06 11.17
N SER A 58 20.72 -13.50 11.79
CA SER A 58 19.34 -13.92 11.51
C SER A 58 18.88 -13.40 10.14
N SER A 59 17.77 -13.93 9.63
CA SER A 59 17.17 -13.49 8.38
C SER A 59 15.66 -13.60 8.41
N SER A 60 14.99 -12.72 7.67
CA SER A 60 13.57 -12.82 7.38
C SER A 60 13.31 -13.21 5.92
N SER A 61 12.38 -14.12 5.67
CA SER A 61 11.98 -14.55 4.32
C SER A 61 10.56 -15.15 4.27
N PRO A 62 9.66 -14.68 3.38
CA PRO A 62 9.82 -13.55 2.46
C PRO A 62 9.87 -12.19 3.18
N PHE A 63 10.20 -11.12 2.46
CA PHE A 63 10.22 -9.76 3.01
C PHE A 63 9.56 -8.76 2.04
N ASP A 64 8.24 -8.77 1.98
CA ASP A 64 7.49 -7.76 1.25
C ASP A 64 7.57 -6.42 2.00
N ASP A 65 8.10 -5.38 1.33
CA ASP A 65 8.41 -4.08 1.94
C ASP A 65 8.18 -2.96 0.93
N LEU A 66 7.04 -3.05 0.23
CA LEU A 66 6.48 -1.92 -0.49
C LEU A 66 5.69 -1.05 0.47
N GLU A 67 5.98 0.25 0.44
CA GLU A 67 5.29 1.28 1.19
C GLU A 67 4.77 2.37 0.25
N LEU A 68 3.54 2.82 0.50
CA LEU A 68 2.92 3.96 -0.16
C LEU A 68 2.53 5.00 0.89
N CYS A 69 2.77 6.27 0.60
CA CYS A 69 2.37 7.39 1.44
C CYS A 69 1.42 8.32 0.69
N PHE A 70 0.37 8.75 1.38
CA PHE A 70 -0.73 9.54 0.87
C PHE A 70 -0.95 10.78 1.72
N GLU A 71 -1.47 11.83 1.10
CA GLU A 71 -2.00 13.02 1.78
C GLU A 71 -3.52 13.05 1.61
N SER A 72 -4.22 13.28 2.71
CA SER A 72 -5.68 13.38 2.74
C SER A 72 -6.18 14.51 1.85
N GLU A 73 -7.22 14.21 1.08
CA GLU A 73 -8.01 15.20 0.34
C GLU A 73 -9.35 15.50 1.04
N SER A 74 -9.58 14.89 2.22
CA SER A 74 -10.76 15.15 3.04
C SER A 74 -10.64 16.50 3.77
N THR A 75 -11.71 17.27 3.74
CA THR A 75 -11.85 18.51 4.53
C THR A 75 -11.88 18.25 6.04
N ASP A 76 -12.25 17.03 6.46
CA ASP A 76 -12.31 16.66 7.88
C ASP A 76 -10.91 16.42 8.46
N TRP A 77 -9.95 16.05 7.60
CA TRP A 77 -8.59 15.69 7.99
C TRP A 77 -7.56 16.40 7.10
N PRO A 78 -7.49 17.74 7.11
CA PRO A 78 -6.58 18.48 6.25
C PRO A 78 -5.12 18.22 6.63
N GLY A 79 -4.30 17.85 5.65
CA GLY A 79 -2.87 17.56 5.86
C GLY A 79 -2.59 16.28 6.64
N LEU A 80 -3.59 15.41 6.84
CA LEU A 80 -3.38 14.05 7.34
C LEU A 80 -2.52 13.27 6.36
N ILE A 81 -1.47 12.62 6.86
CA ILE A 81 -0.62 11.71 6.10
C ILE A 81 -0.98 10.27 6.48
N VAL A 82 -1.14 9.42 5.47
CA VAL A 82 -1.38 7.99 5.64
C VAL A 82 -0.28 7.24 4.91
N CYS A 83 0.51 6.43 5.60
CA CYS A 83 1.46 5.51 4.97
C CYS A 83 1.05 4.06 5.25
N VAL A 84 1.10 3.23 4.21
CA VAL A 84 0.77 1.81 4.28
C VAL A 84 1.96 1.02 3.78
N TYR A 85 2.45 0.06 4.56
CA TYR A 85 3.66 -0.71 4.26
C TYR A 85 3.54 -2.19 4.61
N HIS A 86 4.54 -2.97 4.18
CA HIS A 86 4.47 -4.42 3.99
C HIS A 86 3.40 -4.85 2.98
N LEU A 87 3.25 -4.04 1.93
CA LEU A 87 2.44 -4.42 0.78
C LEU A 87 3.24 -5.36 -0.12
N LYS A 88 2.55 -6.33 -0.73
CA LYS A 88 3.12 -7.15 -1.80
C LYS A 88 3.12 -6.44 -3.13
N SER A 89 2.09 -5.65 -3.40
CA SER A 89 1.98 -4.89 -4.64
C SER A 89 0.94 -3.78 -4.52
N SER A 90 0.89 -2.91 -5.54
CA SER A 90 -0.12 -1.86 -5.63
C SER A 90 -0.54 -1.56 -7.08
N PRO A 91 -1.83 -1.25 -7.32
CA PRO A 91 -2.29 -0.68 -8.60
C PRO A 91 -1.66 0.66 -8.94
N LEU A 92 -1.15 1.37 -7.95
CA LEU A 92 -0.59 2.71 -8.12
C LEU A 92 0.87 2.69 -8.60
N LEU A 93 1.49 1.51 -8.70
CA LEU A 93 2.81 1.30 -9.29
C LEU A 93 2.67 0.39 -10.51
N GLN A 94 2.59 0.97 -11.70
CA GLN A 94 2.27 0.23 -12.93
C GLN A 94 3.42 -0.70 -13.35
N GLY A 95 4.68 -0.32 -13.11
CA GLY A 95 5.84 -1.15 -13.43
C GLY A 95 6.12 -2.27 -12.41
N HIS A 96 5.51 -2.22 -11.22
CA HIS A 96 5.83 -3.13 -10.12
C HIS A 96 5.32 -4.56 -10.36
N LEU A 97 6.24 -5.55 -10.42
CA LEU A 97 6.05 -6.95 -10.88
C LEU A 97 6.07 -7.17 -12.39
N VAL A 98 6.22 -6.11 -13.19
CA VAL A 98 6.41 -6.22 -14.66
C VAL A 98 7.87 -5.95 -15.02
N ASP A 99 8.44 -4.91 -14.42
CA ASP A 99 9.86 -4.61 -14.53
C ASP A 99 10.60 -5.35 -13.40
N SER A 100 11.65 -6.12 -13.75
CA SER A 100 12.47 -6.83 -12.78
C SER A 100 13.15 -5.88 -11.79
N ASP A 101 13.46 -4.66 -12.23
CA ASP A 101 14.13 -3.64 -11.42
C ASP A 101 13.16 -2.93 -10.48
N CYS A 102 11.84 -3.15 -10.61
CA CYS A 102 10.83 -2.77 -9.63
C CYS A 102 10.13 -3.99 -9.01
N SER A 103 10.71 -5.18 -9.13
CA SER A 103 10.19 -6.39 -8.47
C SER A 103 10.95 -6.67 -7.18
N SER A 104 10.50 -7.67 -6.42
CA SER A 104 11.21 -8.13 -5.23
C SER A 104 12.63 -8.58 -5.59
N GLN A 105 13.61 -8.06 -4.86
CA GLN A 105 15.03 -8.35 -5.06
C GLN A 105 15.44 -9.61 -4.31
N GLU A 106 16.60 -10.19 -4.60
CA GLU A 106 17.08 -11.36 -3.84
C GLU A 106 17.39 -11.00 -2.38
N ILE A 107 18.12 -9.91 -2.17
CA ILE A 107 18.56 -9.43 -0.86
C ILE A 107 18.08 -8.00 -0.63
N TRP A 108 17.49 -7.78 0.55
CA TRP A 108 17.02 -6.47 0.99
C TRP A 108 18.14 -5.42 1.02
N GLY A 109 17.84 -4.21 0.52
CA GLY A 109 18.74 -3.06 0.58
C GLY A 109 19.81 -2.97 -0.51
N VAL A 110 19.84 -3.91 -1.47
CA VAL A 110 20.78 -3.85 -2.62
C VAL A 110 20.33 -2.81 -3.63
N THR A 111 19.05 -2.80 -3.99
CA THR A 111 18.44 -1.76 -4.81
C THR A 111 17.14 -1.32 -4.16
N GLU A 112 16.83 -0.03 -4.32
CA GLU A 112 15.63 0.58 -3.74
C GLU A 112 15.04 1.54 -4.77
N GLN A 113 13.72 1.51 -4.90
CA GLN A 113 12.99 2.44 -5.77
C GLN A 113 12.14 3.35 -4.88
N ARG A 114 12.31 4.66 -5.03
CA ARG A 114 11.70 5.65 -4.13
C ARG A 114 11.34 6.91 -4.90
N GLN A 115 10.18 7.49 -4.60
CA GLN A 115 9.82 8.82 -5.09
C GLN A 115 8.94 9.56 -4.09
N GLY A 116 9.09 10.88 -4.04
CA GLY A 116 8.16 11.76 -3.34
C GLY A 116 8.48 11.92 -1.85
N ARG A 117 7.45 12.29 -1.08
CA ARG A 117 7.55 12.55 0.36
C ARG A 117 7.50 11.24 1.14
N LEU A 118 8.58 10.95 1.87
CA LEU A 118 8.72 9.75 2.68
C LEU A 118 8.76 10.11 4.16
N PHE A 119 8.15 9.25 4.99
CA PHE A 119 7.95 9.50 6.41
C PHE A 119 8.59 8.39 7.25
N TYR A 120 9.69 8.75 7.91
CA TYR A 120 10.35 7.93 8.91
C TYR A 120 9.89 8.35 10.32
N GLU A 121 10.44 7.70 11.33
CA GLU A 121 10.09 7.94 12.73
C GLU A 121 10.21 9.42 13.13
N SER A 122 11.42 9.99 13.02
CA SER A 122 11.71 11.38 13.35
C SER A 122 12.00 12.27 12.13
N ARG A 123 12.10 11.69 10.94
CA ARG A 123 12.52 12.39 9.72
C ARG A 123 11.48 12.29 8.62
N GLU A 124 11.25 13.40 7.93
CA GLU A 124 10.63 13.42 6.61
C GLU A 124 11.64 13.96 5.58
N GLY A 125 11.53 13.44 4.37
CA GLY A 125 12.33 13.91 3.24
C GLY A 125 11.64 13.66 1.91
N CYS A 126 11.99 14.47 0.91
CA CYS A 126 11.62 14.20 -0.47
C CYS A 126 12.78 13.48 -1.15
N MET A 127 12.52 12.31 -1.73
CA MET A 127 13.56 11.48 -2.35
C MET A 127 13.17 11.08 -3.77
N THR A 128 14.17 10.79 -4.60
CA THR A 128 13.97 10.13 -5.90
C THR A 128 15.15 9.21 -6.16
N GLN A 129 14.89 7.93 -6.32
CA GLN A 129 15.89 6.89 -6.57
C GLN A 129 15.27 5.80 -7.43
N ASN A 130 15.81 5.58 -8.63
CA ASN A 130 15.34 4.59 -9.60
C ASN A 130 13.80 4.43 -9.68
N ALA A 131 13.05 5.52 -9.60
CA ALA A 131 11.60 5.43 -9.42
C ALA A 131 10.84 5.11 -10.71
N SER A 132 11.40 5.53 -11.86
CA SER A 132 10.73 5.44 -13.16
C SER A 132 10.42 4.01 -13.58
N VAL A 133 11.24 3.03 -13.17
CA VAL A 133 10.98 1.61 -13.46
C VAL A 133 9.69 1.11 -12.79
N CYS A 134 9.28 1.73 -11.69
CA CYS A 134 8.03 1.41 -11.00
C CYS A 134 6.79 2.07 -11.60
N GLN A 135 6.98 3.06 -12.49
CA GLN A 135 5.89 3.84 -13.11
C GLN A 135 4.81 4.25 -12.08
N PRO A 136 5.19 5.02 -11.05
CA PRO A 136 4.27 5.42 -10.00
C PRO A 136 3.24 6.42 -10.53
N LEU A 137 1.98 6.24 -10.14
CA LEU A 137 0.90 7.20 -10.36
C LEU A 137 0.98 8.34 -9.32
N MET A 138 2.11 9.06 -9.29
CA MET A 138 2.31 10.17 -8.36
C MET A 138 1.24 11.24 -8.53
N ASN A 139 0.74 11.76 -7.41
CA ASN A 139 -0.38 12.70 -7.35
C ASN A 139 -1.73 12.14 -7.83
N TYR A 140 -1.85 10.82 -8.04
CA TYR A 140 -3.14 10.21 -8.32
C TYR A 140 -4.00 10.19 -7.06
N SER A 141 -5.23 10.67 -7.20
CA SER A 141 -6.25 10.67 -6.15
C SER A 141 -7.00 9.35 -6.17
N VAL A 142 -7.11 8.73 -5.00
CA VAL A 142 -7.96 7.57 -4.76
C VAL A 142 -9.16 8.01 -3.94
N ALA A 143 -10.34 7.50 -4.29
CA ALA A 143 -11.53 7.67 -3.49
C ALA A 143 -11.49 6.78 -2.24
N ARG A 144 -12.28 7.12 -1.24
CA ARG A 144 -12.55 6.24 -0.09
C ARG A 144 -13.07 4.89 -0.61
N GLY A 145 -12.50 3.79 -0.15
CA GLY A 145 -12.87 2.44 -0.56
C GLY A 145 -12.13 1.90 -1.80
N ASP A 146 -11.37 2.72 -2.52
CA ASP A 146 -10.54 2.25 -3.64
C ASP A 146 -9.44 1.30 -3.15
N VAL A 147 -9.11 0.28 -3.94
CA VAL A 147 -7.97 -0.59 -3.67
C VAL A 147 -6.66 0.17 -3.92
N ILE A 148 -5.85 0.30 -2.87
CA ILE A 148 -4.55 1.02 -2.90
C ILE A 148 -3.36 0.08 -2.89
N GLY A 149 -3.56 -1.17 -2.51
CA GLY A 149 -2.48 -2.14 -2.34
C GLY A 149 -3.00 -3.51 -1.97
N TYR A 150 -2.06 -4.44 -1.83
CA TYR A 150 -2.33 -5.82 -1.45
C TYR A 150 -1.40 -6.22 -0.32
N ALA A 151 -1.94 -6.85 0.73
CA ALA A 151 -1.16 -7.29 1.87
C ALA A 151 -0.02 -8.22 1.44
N GLY A 152 1.15 -8.02 2.02
CA GLY A 152 2.32 -8.86 1.81
C GLY A 152 2.63 -9.74 2.99
N THR A 153 3.84 -10.30 2.98
CA THR A 153 4.31 -11.23 3.99
C THR A 153 5.72 -10.86 4.43
N VAL A 154 5.93 -10.91 5.75
CA VAL A 154 7.24 -10.89 6.38
C VAL A 154 7.33 -12.16 7.21
N ASP A 155 8.29 -13.02 6.89
CA ASP A 155 8.40 -14.34 7.51
C ASP A 155 7.11 -15.17 7.37
N ASP A 156 6.57 -15.68 8.47
CA ASP A 156 5.31 -16.43 8.52
C ASP A 156 4.10 -15.54 8.84
N HIS A 157 4.29 -14.22 8.89
CA HIS A 157 3.24 -13.24 9.18
C HIS A 157 2.78 -12.52 7.92
N SER A 158 1.47 -12.51 7.70
CA SER A 158 0.85 -11.81 6.58
C SER A 158 -0.01 -10.66 7.10
N PHE A 159 0.40 -9.44 6.77
CA PHE A 159 -0.23 -8.24 7.31
C PHE A 159 -0.02 -7.04 6.41
N ALA A 160 -0.77 -5.98 6.70
CA ALA A 160 -0.45 -4.64 6.23
C ALA A 160 -0.32 -3.72 7.45
N SER A 161 0.68 -2.85 7.42
CA SER A 161 0.94 -1.91 8.49
C SER A 161 0.53 -0.51 8.08
N PHE A 162 -0.19 0.18 8.96
CA PHE A 162 -0.73 1.50 8.70
C PHE A 162 -0.16 2.51 9.68
N ARG A 163 0.32 3.64 9.16
CA ARG A 163 0.89 4.75 9.93
C ARG A 163 0.19 6.04 9.56
N PHE A 164 -0.11 6.85 10.56
CA PHE A 164 -0.87 8.09 10.36
C PHE A 164 -0.15 9.23 11.05
N LYS A 165 0.13 10.31 10.30
CA LYS A 165 0.53 11.59 10.90
C LYS A 165 -0.59 12.61 10.80
N VAL A 166 -0.95 13.20 11.94
CA VAL A 166 -1.92 14.29 12.01
C VAL A 166 -1.20 15.62 12.17
N ARG A 167 -1.75 16.68 11.58
CA ARG A 167 -1.26 18.04 11.77
C ARG A 167 -1.85 18.64 13.04
N THR A 168 -1.02 19.30 13.83
CA THR A 168 -1.45 20.09 15.00
C THR A 168 -0.84 21.49 14.95
N HIS A 169 -1.13 22.34 15.94
CA HIS A 169 -0.47 23.64 16.10
C HIS A 169 0.80 23.57 16.97
N GLU A 170 1.06 22.42 17.58
CA GLU A 170 2.20 22.22 18.47
C GLU A 170 3.32 21.52 17.71
N GLU A 171 4.55 21.97 17.92
CA GLU A 171 5.70 21.32 17.32
C GLU A 171 5.96 19.96 17.97
N ASN A 172 6.22 18.95 17.15
CA ASN A 172 6.68 17.64 17.55
C ASN A 172 8.15 17.74 17.95
N ALA A 173 8.42 17.69 19.26
CA ALA A 173 9.78 17.76 19.81
C ALA A 173 10.73 16.65 19.33
N LEU A 174 10.21 15.61 18.68
CA LEU A 174 10.96 14.48 18.14
C LEU A 174 11.25 14.61 16.64
N ALA A 175 10.70 15.65 15.98
CA ALA A 175 10.98 15.88 14.58
C ALA A 175 12.43 16.36 14.43
N GLU A 176 13.26 15.52 13.81
CA GLU A 176 14.64 15.86 13.44
C GLU A 176 14.69 16.62 12.10
N SER A 177 13.78 16.30 11.17
CA SER A 177 13.69 16.95 9.86
C SER A 177 12.29 16.82 9.25
N GLY A 178 11.91 17.78 8.40
CA GLY A 178 10.62 17.82 7.73
C GLY A 178 9.62 18.73 8.42
N ASP A 179 8.32 18.46 8.30
CA ASP A 179 7.29 19.29 8.91
C ASP A 179 7.19 19.04 10.42
N PRO A 180 7.53 20.02 11.28
CA PRO A 180 7.53 19.83 12.73
C PRO A 180 6.11 19.74 13.30
N TYR A 181 5.06 20.09 12.56
CA TYR A 181 3.68 20.09 13.05
C TYR A 181 2.95 18.77 12.80
N LEU A 182 3.64 17.75 12.27
CA LEU A 182 3.10 16.43 12.03
C LEU A 182 3.46 15.44 13.16
N HIS A 183 2.44 14.74 13.66
CA HIS A 183 2.53 13.86 14.83
C HIS A 183 2.05 12.45 14.50
N TRP A 184 2.85 11.42 14.84
CA TRP A 184 2.43 10.03 14.71
C TRP A 184 1.34 9.69 15.74
N VAL A 185 0.20 9.19 15.25
CA VAL A 185 -0.92 8.78 16.11
C VAL A 185 -1.09 7.26 16.13
N GLN A 186 -1.66 6.73 17.21
CA GLN A 186 -2.22 5.38 17.20
C GLN A 186 -3.59 5.38 16.52
N PRO A 187 -3.72 4.79 15.31
CA PRO A 187 -4.91 4.97 14.49
C PRO A 187 -6.16 4.39 15.15
N ALA A 188 -6.03 3.22 15.78
CA ALA A 188 -7.13 2.52 16.44
C ALA A 188 -7.81 3.33 17.55
N LYS A 189 -7.06 4.23 18.22
CA LYS A 189 -7.56 5.07 19.31
C LYS A 189 -7.91 6.47 18.88
N PHE A 190 -7.18 6.98 17.89
CA PHE A 190 -7.29 8.36 17.47
C PHE A 190 -8.52 8.59 16.59
N PHE A 191 -8.84 7.63 15.72
CA PHE A 191 -9.94 7.76 14.77
C PHE A 191 -11.15 6.93 15.19
N TYR A 192 -12.33 7.41 14.80
CA TYR A 192 -13.52 6.58 14.72
C TYR A 192 -13.49 5.81 13.39
N TRP A 193 -13.86 4.53 13.45
CA TRP A 193 -13.81 3.61 12.32
C TRP A 193 -15.19 3.03 12.02
N GLN A 194 -15.50 2.86 10.74
CA GLN A 194 -16.65 2.09 10.31
C GLN A 194 -16.35 1.29 9.03
N CYS A 195 -17.21 0.34 8.70
CA CYS A 195 -17.09 -0.38 7.43
C CYS A 195 -17.38 0.54 6.26
N PHE A 196 -16.62 0.36 5.18
CA PHE A 196 -16.91 1.03 3.92
C PHE A 196 -18.25 0.56 3.33
N GLN A 197 -18.96 1.50 2.72
CA GLN A 197 -20.22 1.35 2.02
C GLN A 197 -20.19 2.26 0.79
N GLU A 198 -20.49 1.73 -0.40
CA GLU A 198 -20.42 2.46 -1.68
C GLU A 198 -21.34 3.70 -1.70
N GLU A 199 -22.56 3.55 -1.16
CA GLU A 199 -23.56 4.62 -1.06
C GLU A 199 -23.62 5.22 0.36
N GLY A 200 -22.55 5.06 1.14
CA GLY A 200 -22.50 5.48 2.54
C GLY A 200 -22.28 6.98 2.73
N ASN A 201 -23.12 7.60 3.56
CA ASN A 201 -22.80 8.89 4.16
C ASN A 201 -22.01 8.64 5.45
N TYR A 202 -20.84 9.27 5.56
CA TYR A 202 -19.97 9.13 6.73
C TYR A 202 -20.09 10.39 7.59
N GLU A 203 -20.20 10.21 8.90
CA GLU A 203 -20.11 11.32 9.85
C GLU A 203 -18.74 12.01 9.72
N PRO A 204 -18.67 13.34 9.97
CA PRO A 204 -17.42 14.08 9.87
C PRO A 204 -16.30 13.46 10.71
N GLY A 205 -15.13 13.31 10.10
CA GLY A 205 -13.94 12.76 10.76
C GLY A 205 -13.92 11.23 10.89
N VAL A 206 -14.96 10.51 10.47
CA VAL A 206 -14.97 9.04 10.52
C VAL A 206 -14.19 8.43 9.35
N MET A 207 -13.25 7.56 9.70
CA MET A 207 -12.43 6.76 8.78
C MET A 207 -13.13 5.45 8.43
N THR A 208 -12.78 4.87 7.28
CA THR A 208 -13.21 3.50 6.95
C THR A 208 -12.12 2.48 7.23
N TYR A 209 -12.51 1.28 7.66
CA TYR A 209 -11.56 0.17 7.80
C TYR A 209 -10.86 -0.08 6.46
N PRO A 210 -9.53 -0.28 6.44
CA PRO A 210 -8.77 -0.41 5.21
C PRO A 210 -8.86 -1.83 4.59
N PHE A 211 -9.97 -2.53 4.84
CA PHE A 211 -10.26 -3.88 4.36
C PHE A 211 -11.77 -4.05 4.22
N ALA A 212 -12.18 -5.03 3.41
CA ALA A 212 -13.59 -5.37 3.29
C ALA A 212 -14.16 -5.84 4.64
N CYS A 213 -15.29 -5.27 5.05
CA CYS A 213 -16.01 -5.68 6.24
C CYS A 213 -17.51 -5.36 6.11
N GLY A 214 -18.31 -5.92 7.02
CA GLY A 214 -19.76 -5.82 6.93
C GLY A 214 -20.27 -6.52 5.68
N ALA A 215 -21.11 -5.82 4.90
CA ALA A 215 -21.69 -6.36 3.66
C ALA A 215 -20.86 -6.04 2.41
N TYR A 216 -19.86 -5.14 2.50
CA TYR A 216 -19.08 -4.75 1.34
C TYR A 216 -18.16 -5.88 0.88
N GLN A 217 -18.04 -6.04 -0.43
CA GLN A 217 -17.13 -6.98 -1.09
C GLN A 217 -16.34 -6.22 -2.14
N VAL A 218 -15.04 -6.47 -2.21
CA VAL A 218 -14.19 -5.90 -3.26
C VAL A 218 -14.62 -6.47 -4.61
N PRO A 219 -14.77 -5.64 -5.67
CA PRO A 219 -15.08 -6.13 -7.01
C PRO A 219 -14.13 -7.25 -7.43
N ALA A 220 -14.65 -8.31 -8.04
CA ALA A 220 -13.91 -9.54 -8.29
C ALA A 220 -12.62 -9.31 -9.10
N GLU A 221 -12.66 -8.39 -10.07
CA GLU A 221 -11.46 -8.02 -10.82
C GLU A 221 -10.38 -7.38 -9.95
N GLN A 222 -10.74 -6.58 -8.94
CA GLN A 222 -9.81 -5.86 -8.07
C GLN A 222 -9.28 -6.72 -6.91
N VAL A 223 -9.74 -7.97 -6.77
CA VAL A 223 -9.16 -8.92 -5.81
C VAL A 223 -7.78 -9.40 -6.29
N SER A 224 -7.55 -9.46 -7.59
CA SER A 224 -6.27 -9.90 -8.14
C SER A 224 -5.20 -8.82 -8.06
N ILE A 225 -4.00 -9.16 -7.59
CA ILE A 225 -2.84 -8.27 -7.60
C ILE A 225 -2.44 -7.77 -9.01
N PHE A 226 -2.93 -8.45 -10.06
CA PHE A 226 -2.64 -8.13 -11.45
C PHE A 226 -3.73 -7.32 -12.13
N PHE A 227 -4.80 -6.90 -11.44
CA PHE A 227 -5.92 -6.21 -12.08
C PHE A 227 -5.52 -4.93 -12.83
N LYS A 228 -4.50 -4.23 -12.32
CA LYS A 228 -3.89 -3.04 -12.96
C LYS A 228 -3.36 -3.32 -14.38
N TYR A 229 -3.13 -4.59 -14.72
CA TYR A 229 -2.65 -5.06 -16.03
C TYR A 229 -3.76 -5.55 -16.96
N MET A 230 -4.98 -5.73 -16.46
CA MET A 230 -6.06 -6.37 -17.22
C MET A 230 -6.79 -5.40 -18.17
N HIS A 231 -6.60 -4.09 -18.03
CA HIS A 231 -7.29 -3.09 -18.86
C HIS A 231 -6.57 -2.68 -20.16
N ALA A 232 -5.46 -3.33 -20.51
CA ALA A 232 -4.74 -3.05 -21.73
C ALA A 232 -5.04 -4.07 -22.85
N VAL A 233 -6.26 -4.07 -23.42
CA VAL A 233 -6.51 -4.14 -24.88
C VAL A 233 -8.01 -3.83 -25.16
N PRO A 234 -8.37 -2.63 -25.67
CA PRO A 234 -9.62 -2.47 -26.40
C PRO A 234 -9.45 -3.08 -27.79
N GLY A 235 -10.12 -4.20 -28.08
CA GLY A 235 -10.31 -4.68 -29.46
C GLY A 235 -9.64 -6.00 -29.88
N LEU A 236 -8.95 -6.72 -28.99
CA LEU A 236 -8.64 -8.14 -29.20
C LEU A 236 -8.96 -8.90 -27.92
N GLY A 237 -9.83 -9.91 -28.01
CA GLY A 237 -10.10 -10.86 -26.94
C GLY A 237 -8.91 -11.80 -26.69
N ILE A 238 -7.77 -11.23 -26.29
CA ILE A 238 -6.60 -11.97 -25.84
C ILE A 238 -6.47 -11.73 -24.35
N TRP A 239 -6.84 -12.74 -23.58
CA TRP A 239 -6.46 -12.84 -22.18
C TRP A 239 -4.94 -12.96 -22.13
N VAL A 240 -4.25 -11.93 -21.64
CA VAL A 240 -2.86 -12.09 -21.22
C VAL A 240 -2.90 -12.84 -19.90
N ALA A 241 -3.00 -14.17 -19.99
CA ALA A 241 -2.67 -15.07 -18.90
C ALA A 241 -1.15 -14.99 -18.72
N ALA A 242 -0.68 -14.05 -17.90
CA ALA A 242 0.69 -14.09 -17.43
C ALA A 242 0.84 -15.32 -16.52
N LEU A 243 1.63 -16.29 -16.99
CA LEU A 243 2.29 -17.33 -16.19
C LEU A 243 1.39 -18.38 -15.54
N LEU A 244 0.72 -19.20 -16.35
CA LEU A 244 0.55 -20.64 -16.07
C LEU A 244 0.52 -21.36 -17.42
N GLY A 245 1.51 -22.19 -17.67
CA GLY A 245 1.78 -22.77 -18.98
C GLY A 245 0.63 -23.63 -19.51
N VAL A 246 -0.19 -23.08 -20.40
CA VAL A 246 -0.99 -23.84 -21.36
C VAL A 246 -1.06 -23.02 -22.66
N VAL A 247 -0.32 -23.45 -23.69
CA VAL A 247 -0.50 -22.98 -25.06
C VAL A 247 -1.72 -23.69 -25.63
N LEU A 248 -2.85 -23.00 -25.75
CA LEU A 248 -3.96 -23.44 -26.59
C LEU A 248 -3.83 -22.76 -27.96
N ALA A 249 -3.22 -23.48 -28.91
CA ALA A 249 -3.17 -23.07 -30.30
C ALA A 249 -4.55 -23.27 -30.96
N TRP A 250 -5.20 -22.17 -31.34
CA TRP A 250 -6.38 -22.20 -32.22
C TRP A 250 -5.92 -22.09 -33.67
N THR A 251 -6.12 -23.15 -34.46
CA THR A 251 -5.83 -23.16 -35.89
C THR A 251 -6.95 -22.43 -36.64
N GLY A 252 -6.65 -21.23 -37.12
CA GLY A 252 -7.56 -20.42 -37.91
C GLY A 252 -8.01 -21.14 -39.20
N GLY A 253 -9.31 -21.38 -39.31
CA GLY A 253 -9.93 -21.90 -40.53
C GLY A 253 -9.87 -20.87 -41.67
N ARG A 254 -9.12 -21.19 -42.72
CA ARG A 254 -9.27 -20.53 -44.03
C ARG A 254 -10.58 -20.98 -44.66
N LYS A 255 -11.52 -20.04 -44.88
CA LYS A 255 -12.56 -20.19 -45.91
C LYS A 255 -11.91 -19.85 -47.26
N LEU A 256 -11.80 -20.85 -48.13
CA LEU A 256 -11.61 -20.64 -49.56
C LEU A 256 -12.98 -20.35 -50.18
N SER A 257 -13.11 -19.21 -50.84
CA SER A 257 -14.24 -18.87 -51.72
C SER A 257 -13.91 -19.33 -53.15
N PRO A 258 -14.87 -19.89 -53.91
CA PRO A 258 -14.60 -20.38 -55.25
C PRO A 258 -14.77 -19.27 -56.29
N LEU A 259 -13.78 -19.13 -57.17
CA LEU A 259 -13.92 -18.77 -58.59
C LEU A 259 -12.83 -19.50 -59.38
#